data_AF-A5GMG2-F1
#
_entry.id   AF-A5GMG2-F1
#
_cell.length_a   1.000
_cell.length_b   1.000
_cell.length_c   1.000
_cell.angle_alpha   90.00
_cell.angle_beta   90.00
_cell.angle_gamma   90.00
#
_symmetry.space_group_name_H-M   'P 1'
#
loop_
_entity.id
_entity.type
_entity.pdbx_description
1 polymer ?
#
loop_
_entity_poly.entity_id
_entity_poly.type
_entity_poly.pdbx_seq_one_letter_code
_entity_poly.pdbx_strand_id
1 'polypeptide(L)'
;MIPVLSGLLLEPLAWLQTALYSRRLATIQPPDDPVVVIGHWRSGTTYLHQLLASDPAAATARNALTVAPQVGLLLKPWIVGFLNRIISAHRPIDAVPWSALDPQEDELGLVRLTLDTNMAGVAFPRCYPRCFRRYVLASTASFRRELARFTKLTWLHDGDGKTHLVIKNSAHTARIPLLLQLYPKARFVLLKRDPIASIRSLVQVKQRLGGADGISGCARSTATG
;
A
#
# COMPACT_ATOMS: atom_id res chain seq x y z
N MET A 1 -5.15 21.68 -5.45
CA MET A 1 -6.48 22.12 -4.96
C MET A 1 -7.55 21.04 -5.05
N ILE A 2 -7.60 20.24 -6.13
CA ILE A 2 -8.58 19.14 -6.30
C ILE A 2 -8.48 18.01 -5.23
N PRO A 3 -7.30 17.60 -4.70
CA PRO A 3 -7.24 16.51 -3.71
C PRO A 3 -7.84 16.86 -2.34
N VAL A 4 -7.74 18.12 -1.92
CA VAL A 4 -8.17 18.56 -0.57
C VAL A 4 -9.70 18.66 -0.48
N LEU A 5 -10.35 19.14 -1.54
CA LEU A 5 -11.82 19.17 -1.66
C LEU A 5 -12.42 17.76 -1.62
N SER A 6 -11.76 16.78 -2.23
CA SER A 6 -12.21 15.38 -2.19
C SER A 6 -12.09 14.75 -0.79
N GLY A 7 -11.12 15.17 0.02
CA GLY A 7 -10.95 14.69 1.39
C GLY A 7 -12.10 15.13 2.30
N LEU A 8 -12.44 16.42 2.27
CA LEU A 8 -13.52 17.00 3.09
C LEU A 8 -14.90 16.41 2.77
N LEU A 9 -15.17 16.07 1.51
CA LEU A 9 -16.43 15.43 1.11
C LEU A 9 -16.53 13.98 1.61
N LEU A 10 -15.40 13.30 1.80
CA LEU A 10 -15.37 11.92 2.29
C LEU A 10 -15.34 11.82 3.82
N GLU A 11 -15.04 12.90 4.55
CA GLU A 11 -14.98 12.90 6.02
C GLU A 11 -16.28 12.43 6.69
N PRO A 12 -17.48 12.93 6.33
CA PRO A 12 -18.72 12.43 6.93
C PRO A 12 -18.93 10.93 6.71
N LEU A 13 -18.54 10.43 5.53
CA LEU A 13 -18.63 9.01 5.18
C LEU A 13 -17.57 8.18 5.91
N ALA A 14 -16.39 8.74 6.17
CA ALA A 14 -15.35 8.11 6.97
C ALA A 14 -15.79 7.98 8.45
N TRP A 15 -16.45 9.01 8.99
CA TRP A 15 -17.07 8.94 10.32
C TRP A 15 -18.19 7.91 10.35
N LEU A 16 -19.03 7.86 9.31
CA LEU A 16 -20.08 6.84 9.19
C LEU A 16 -19.52 5.43 9.13
N GLN A 17 -18.49 5.17 8.31
CA GLN A 17 -17.80 3.87 8.29
C GLN A 17 -17.24 3.54 9.68
N THR A 18 -16.59 4.50 10.33
CA THR A 18 -16.03 4.29 11.67
C THR A 18 -17.12 3.94 12.67
N ALA A 19 -18.26 4.65 12.66
CA ALA A 19 -19.39 4.37 13.54
C ALA A 19 -19.95 2.95 13.29
N LEU A 20 -20.21 2.58 12.03
CA LEU A 20 -20.81 1.30 11.65
C LEU A 20 -19.88 0.10 11.88
N TYR A 21 -18.57 0.27 11.66
CA TYR A 21 -17.61 -0.83 11.68
C TYR A 21 -16.69 -0.84 12.91
N SER A 22 -16.74 0.16 13.79
CA SER A 22 -15.89 0.23 15.01
C SER A 22 -15.94 -1.05 15.85
N ARG A 23 -17.14 -1.54 16.14
CA ARG A 23 -17.35 -2.78 16.92
C ARG A 23 -16.75 -3.99 16.22
N ARG A 24 -17.00 -4.13 14.91
CA ARG A 24 -16.44 -5.23 14.11
C ARG A 24 -14.92 -5.14 14.03
N LEU A 25 -14.34 -3.96 13.85
CA LEU A 25 -12.90 -3.75 13.85
C LEU A 25 -12.26 -4.04 15.22
N ALA A 26 -12.98 -3.80 16.31
CA ALA A 26 -12.51 -4.15 17.65
C ALA A 26 -12.41 -5.67 17.83
N THR A 27 -13.38 -6.45 17.32
CA THR A 27 -13.49 -7.90 17.57
C THR A 27 -12.86 -8.77 16.48
N ILE A 28 -12.85 -8.33 15.23
CA ILE A 28 -12.34 -9.12 14.10
C ILE A 28 -10.85 -9.37 14.27
N GLN A 29 -10.45 -10.62 14.07
CA GLN A 29 -9.05 -11.03 14.05
C GLN A 29 -8.77 -11.66 12.68
N PRO A 30 -7.90 -11.04 11.86
CA PRO A 30 -7.35 -11.70 10.69
C PRO A 30 -6.57 -12.96 11.10
N PRO A 31 -6.35 -13.92 10.18
CA PRO A 31 -5.49 -15.08 10.43
C PRO A 31 -4.13 -14.67 11.02
N ASP A 32 -3.64 -15.44 11.99
CA ASP A 32 -2.42 -15.13 12.75
C ASP A 32 -1.12 -15.49 12.01
N ASP A 33 -1.25 -16.11 10.84
CA ASP A 33 -0.19 -16.69 10.00
C ASP A 33 -0.08 -16.06 8.58
N PRO A 34 -0.14 -14.72 8.43
CA PRO A 34 -0.14 -14.09 7.11
C PRO A 34 1.13 -14.43 6.34
N VAL A 35 0.98 -14.58 5.02
CA VAL A 35 2.10 -14.67 4.08
C VAL A 35 2.52 -13.26 3.69
N VAL A 36 3.72 -12.84 4.11
CA VAL A 36 4.25 -11.50 3.86
C VAL A 36 5.33 -11.54 2.78
N VAL A 37 5.03 -10.99 1.62
CA VAL A 37 5.97 -10.81 0.51
C VAL A 37 6.81 -9.56 0.77
N ILE A 38 8.12 -9.76 0.93
CA ILE A 38 9.12 -8.72 1.19
C ILE A 38 10.26 -8.78 0.17
N GLY A 39 11.11 -7.77 0.16
CA GLY A 39 12.19 -7.60 -0.80
C GLY A 39 12.27 -6.17 -1.31
N HIS A 40 13.37 -5.84 -1.97
CA HIS A 40 13.53 -4.50 -2.54
C HIS A 40 12.54 -4.30 -3.71
N TRP A 41 12.05 -3.06 -3.91
CA TRP A 41 11.28 -2.75 -5.11
C TRP A 41 12.06 -3.17 -6.37
N ARG A 42 11.35 -3.64 -7.40
CA ARG A 42 11.93 -4.17 -8.66
C ARG A 42 12.61 -5.55 -8.56
N SER A 43 12.41 -6.30 -7.48
CA SER A 43 12.84 -7.70 -7.36
C SER A 43 11.82 -8.73 -7.87
N GLY A 44 10.61 -8.30 -8.29
CA GLY A 44 9.52 -9.19 -8.72
C GLY A 44 8.43 -9.40 -7.68
N THR A 45 8.47 -8.69 -6.53
CA THR A 45 7.48 -8.82 -5.43
C THR A 45 6.04 -8.64 -5.89
N THR A 46 5.79 -7.72 -6.82
CA THR A 46 4.46 -7.49 -7.38
C THR A 46 3.93 -8.69 -8.16
N TYR A 47 4.78 -9.39 -8.91
CA TYR A 47 4.37 -10.59 -9.65
C TYR A 47 4.05 -11.75 -8.70
N LEU A 48 4.91 -12.00 -7.71
CA LEU A 48 4.62 -13.03 -6.70
C LEU A 48 3.32 -12.70 -5.94
N HIS A 49 3.10 -11.44 -5.57
CA HIS A 49 1.88 -11.04 -4.88
C HIS A 49 0.63 -11.30 -5.72
N GLN A 50 0.69 -11.06 -7.02
CA GLN A 50 -0.39 -11.42 -7.94
C GLN A 50 -0.64 -12.92 -7.97
N LEU A 51 0.41 -13.73 -8.10
CA LEU A 51 0.31 -15.19 -8.12
C LEU A 51 -0.32 -15.75 -6.82
N LEU A 52 0.13 -15.28 -5.66
CA LEU A 52 -0.44 -15.69 -4.37
C LEU A 52 -1.89 -15.23 -4.21
N ALA A 53 -2.24 -14.04 -4.69
CA ALA A 53 -3.60 -13.50 -4.62
C ALA A 53 -4.57 -14.17 -5.62
N SER A 54 -4.08 -15.00 -6.54
CA SER A 54 -4.90 -15.82 -7.43
C SER A 54 -5.50 -17.04 -6.72
N ASP A 55 -4.99 -17.42 -5.55
CA ASP A 55 -5.63 -18.43 -4.70
C ASP A 55 -7.00 -17.90 -4.22
N PRO A 56 -8.12 -18.60 -4.53
CA PRO A 56 -9.46 -18.20 -4.06
C PRO A 56 -9.57 -18.05 -2.55
N ALA A 57 -8.74 -18.78 -1.79
CA ALA A 57 -8.70 -18.73 -0.34
C ALA A 57 -7.83 -17.59 0.23
N ALA A 58 -7.18 -16.79 -0.63
CA ALA A 58 -6.31 -15.68 -0.25
C ALA A 58 -7.05 -14.33 -0.16
N ALA A 59 -7.04 -13.73 1.03
CA ALA A 59 -7.40 -12.33 1.23
C ALA A 59 -6.17 -11.44 1.06
N THR A 60 -6.33 -10.26 0.46
CA THR A 60 -5.24 -9.28 0.32
C THR A 60 -5.79 -7.87 0.21
N ALA A 61 -4.94 -6.86 0.44
CA ALA A 61 -5.28 -5.50 0.10
C ALA A 61 -5.53 -5.40 -1.41
N ARG A 62 -6.70 -4.87 -1.77
CA ARG A 62 -7.16 -4.66 -3.15
C ARG A 62 -7.08 -3.17 -3.49
N ASN A 63 -6.96 -2.82 -4.78
CA ASN A 63 -6.94 -1.42 -5.20
C ASN A 63 -8.13 -0.62 -4.64
N ALA A 64 -9.34 -1.18 -4.69
CA ALA A 64 -10.56 -0.58 -4.16
C ALA A 64 -10.45 -0.18 -2.68
N LEU A 65 -9.75 -0.97 -1.86
CA LEU A 65 -9.50 -0.62 -0.47
C LEU A 65 -8.40 0.43 -0.35
N THR A 66 -7.27 0.24 -1.04
CA THR A 66 -6.09 1.12 -0.90
C THR A 66 -6.32 2.54 -1.42
N VAL A 67 -7.29 2.75 -2.31
CA VAL A 67 -7.65 4.08 -2.83
C VAL A 67 -8.41 4.93 -1.82
N ALA A 68 -9.16 4.35 -0.90
CA ALA A 68 -9.92 5.12 0.07
C ALA A 68 -10.24 4.27 1.31
N PRO A 69 -9.23 3.83 2.10
CA PRO A 69 -9.44 2.91 3.21
C PRO A 69 -10.42 3.44 4.27
N GLN A 70 -10.51 4.76 4.42
CA GLN A 70 -11.44 5.44 5.31
C GLN A 70 -12.92 5.22 4.97
N VAL A 71 -13.24 4.87 3.71
CA VAL A 71 -14.61 4.59 3.22
C VAL A 71 -14.72 3.28 2.44
N GLY A 72 -13.63 2.49 2.39
CA GLY A 72 -13.49 1.34 1.51
C GLY A 72 -14.41 0.16 1.84
N LEU A 73 -14.88 0.04 3.09
CA LEU A 73 -15.90 -0.95 3.46
C LEU A 73 -17.31 -0.43 3.12
N LEU A 74 -17.58 0.84 3.42
CA LEU A 74 -18.89 1.45 3.23
C LEU A 74 -19.25 1.59 1.74
N LEU A 75 -18.31 2.06 0.92
CA LEU A 75 -18.52 2.39 -0.48
C LEU A 75 -17.92 1.36 -1.45
N LYS A 76 -17.57 0.16 -0.98
CA LYS A 76 -16.90 -0.88 -1.79
C LYS A 76 -17.46 -1.03 -3.22
N PRO A 77 -18.77 -1.28 -3.45
CA PRO A 77 -19.27 -1.49 -4.81
C PRO A 77 -19.16 -0.23 -5.70
N TRP A 78 -19.33 0.95 -5.11
CA TRP A 78 -19.21 2.23 -5.81
C TRP A 78 -17.77 2.51 -6.22
N ILE A 79 -16.82 2.28 -5.31
CA ILE A 79 -15.39 2.43 -5.58
C ILE A 79 -14.95 1.44 -6.66
N VAL A 80 -15.39 0.18 -6.58
CA VAL A 80 -15.09 -0.84 -7.60
C VAL A 80 -15.62 -0.42 -8.97
N GLY A 81 -16.89 -0.02 -9.07
CA GLY A 81 -17.50 0.42 -10.32
C GLY A 81 -16.82 1.66 -10.91
N PHE A 82 -16.49 2.64 -10.06
CA PHE A 82 -15.79 3.85 -10.48
C PHE A 82 -14.36 3.57 -10.96
N LEU A 83 -13.59 2.80 -10.20
CA LEU A 83 -12.21 2.46 -10.56
C LEU A 83 -12.16 1.64 -11.85
N ASN A 84 -13.05 0.66 -12.05
CA ASN A 84 -13.08 -0.11 -13.30
C ASN A 84 -13.45 0.74 -14.54
N ARG A 85 -14.07 1.92 -14.37
CA ARG A 85 -14.35 2.86 -15.47
C ARG A 85 -13.17 3.78 -15.79
N ILE A 86 -12.32 4.08 -14.81
CA ILE A 86 -11.24 5.08 -14.95
C ILE A 86 -9.88 4.44 -15.14
N ILE A 87 -9.64 3.30 -14.50
CA ILE A 87 -8.41 2.54 -14.68
C ILE A 87 -8.39 2.08 -16.14
N SER A 88 -7.42 2.62 -16.89
CA SER A 88 -7.13 2.13 -18.25
C SER A 88 -6.83 0.64 -18.20
N ALA A 89 -7.10 -0.08 -19.29
CA ALA A 89 -6.90 -1.53 -19.35
C ALA A 89 -5.46 -1.98 -18.99
N HIS A 90 -4.48 -1.06 -18.98
CA HIS A 90 -3.07 -1.32 -18.67
C HIS A 90 -2.51 -0.33 -17.62
N ARG A 91 -1.59 -0.78 -16.76
CA ARG A 91 -0.92 0.09 -15.75
C ARG A 91 0.02 1.11 -16.42
N PRO A 92 0.26 2.29 -15.79
CA PRO A 92 1.14 3.34 -16.35
C PRO A 92 2.63 2.95 -16.45
N ILE A 93 3.04 1.89 -15.74
CA ILE A 93 4.45 1.49 -15.58
C ILE A 93 4.75 0.23 -16.40
N ASP A 94 3.78 -0.69 -16.46
CA ASP A 94 3.86 -1.97 -17.15
C ASP A 94 2.52 -2.26 -17.85
N ALA A 95 2.56 -2.87 -19.04
CA ALA A 95 1.36 -3.23 -19.81
C ALA A 95 0.61 -4.43 -19.20
N VAL A 96 0.53 -4.51 -17.87
CA VAL A 96 -0.18 -5.54 -17.12
C VAL A 96 -1.61 -5.04 -16.88
N PRO A 97 -2.63 -5.89 -17.03
CA PRO A 97 -4.00 -5.55 -16.69
C PRO A 97 -4.12 -4.95 -15.29
N TRP A 98 -4.97 -3.94 -15.16
CA TRP A 98 -5.21 -3.25 -13.90
C TRP A 98 -6.71 -3.21 -13.60
N SER A 99 -7.12 -3.74 -12.45
CA SER A 99 -8.51 -3.71 -11.99
C SER A 99 -8.66 -3.17 -10.58
N ALA A 100 -9.87 -2.77 -10.20
CA ALA A 100 -10.20 -2.37 -8.84
C ALA A 100 -9.99 -3.50 -7.81
N LEU A 101 -10.03 -4.76 -8.26
CA LEU A 101 -9.87 -5.95 -7.42
C LEU A 101 -8.50 -6.60 -7.58
N ASP A 102 -7.54 -5.96 -8.24
CA ASP A 102 -6.18 -6.48 -8.24
C ASP A 102 -5.54 -6.30 -6.86
N PRO A 103 -4.63 -7.23 -6.48
CA PRO A 103 -3.82 -7.09 -5.28
C PRO A 103 -2.93 -5.85 -5.35
N GLN A 104 -2.76 -5.20 -4.20
CA GLN A 104 -2.01 -3.97 -4.08
C GLN A 104 -1.16 -3.92 -2.80
N GLU A 105 -0.06 -3.17 -2.88
CA GLU A 105 0.82 -2.92 -1.72
C GLU A 105 0.07 -2.17 -0.61
N ASP A 106 0.14 -2.69 0.61
CA ASP A 106 -0.56 -2.09 1.77
C ASP A 106 -0.04 -0.68 2.10
N GLU A 107 1.22 -0.38 1.76
CA GLU A 107 1.84 0.95 1.90
C GLU A 107 0.99 2.05 1.25
N LEU A 108 0.34 1.76 0.12
CA LEU A 108 -0.50 2.72 -0.61
C LEU A 108 -1.85 2.96 0.08
N GLY A 109 -2.34 2.00 0.86
CA GLY A 109 -3.48 2.22 1.75
C GLY A 109 -3.05 2.95 3.02
N LEU A 110 -1.95 2.51 3.64
CA LEU A 110 -1.45 3.05 4.91
C LEU A 110 -1.08 4.54 4.82
N VAL A 111 -0.51 5.00 3.70
CA VAL A 111 -0.17 6.42 3.52
C VAL A 111 -1.40 7.33 3.57
N ARG A 112 -2.60 6.81 3.29
CA ARG A 112 -3.86 7.57 3.40
C ARG A 112 -4.39 7.65 4.83
N LEU A 113 -3.88 6.80 5.72
CA LEU A 113 -4.28 6.75 7.13
C LEU A 113 -3.23 7.39 8.06
N THR A 114 -1.95 7.37 7.66
CA THR A 114 -0.86 7.93 8.47
C THR A 114 0.32 8.39 7.62
N LEU A 115 0.99 9.45 8.08
CA LEU A 115 2.25 9.93 7.50
C LEU A 115 3.45 9.09 7.96
N ASP A 116 3.28 8.15 8.89
CA ASP A 116 4.39 7.35 9.42
C ASP A 116 4.77 6.17 8.49
N THR A 117 4.84 6.44 7.19
CA THR A 117 5.11 5.48 6.11
C THR A 117 6.41 5.81 5.38
N ASN A 118 6.96 4.89 4.60
CA ASN A 118 8.06 5.16 3.66
C ASN A 118 7.68 6.26 2.66
N MET A 119 6.38 6.40 2.36
CA MET A 119 5.86 7.41 1.44
C MET A 119 6.06 8.84 1.95
N ALA A 120 6.17 9.10 3.26
CA ALA A 120 6.52 10.43 3.75
C ALA A 120 7.94 10.84 3.32
N GLY A 121 8.89 9.90 3.30
CA GLY A 121 10.21 10.16 2.74
C GLY A 121 10.13 10.48 1.25
N VAL A 122 9.31 9.74 0.50
CA VAL A 122 9.13 9.95 -0.94
C VAL A 122 8.51 11.32 -1.23
N ALA A 123 7.50 11.74 -0.45
CA ALA A 123 6.85 13.04 -0.57
C ALA A 123 7.79 14.20 -0.20
N PHE A 124 8.76 13.98 0.71
CA PHE A 124 9.71 14.98 1.15
C PHE A 124 11.18 14.51 0.96
N PRO A 125 11.70 14.49 -0.28
CA PRO A 125 12.99 13.88 -0.60
C PRO A 125 14.18 14.44 0.19
N ARG A 126 14.18 15.76 0.48
CA ARG A 126 15.24 16.43 1.25
C ARG A 126 15.38 15.89 2.68
N CYS A 127 14.32 15.31 3.24
CA CYS A 127 14.34 14.71 4.56
C CYS A 127 14.15 13.18 4.52
N TYR A 128 14.29 12.54 3.35
CA TYR A 128 14.12 11.09 3.18
C TYR A 128 14.91 10.28 4.21
N PRO A 129 16.22 10.51 4.47
CA PRO A 129 16.96 9.70 5.44
C PRO A 129 16.37 9.78 6.86
N ARG A 130 15.93 10.98 7.27
CA ARG A 130 15.30 11.22 8.57
C ARG A 130 13.94 10.54 8.66
N CYS A 131 13.11 10.70 7.63
CA CYS A 131 11.79 10.07 7.54
C CYS A 131 11.91 8.55 7.51
N PHE A 132 12.81 8.00 6.71
CA PHE A 132 13.05 6.56 6.62
C PHE A 132 13.51 5.97 7.96
N ARG A 133 14.47 6.61 8.64
CA ARG A 133 14.90 6.18 9.98
C ARG A 133 13.75 6.19 10.99
N ARG A 134 12.96 7.26 11.02
CA ARG A 134 11.87 7.42 12.00
C ARG A 134 10.67 6.51 11.72
N TYR A 135 10.22 6.47 10.48
CA TYR A 135 8.94 5.87 10.11
C TYR A 135 9.07 4.43 9.61
N VAL A 136 10.21 4.06 9.04
CA VAL A 136 10.46 2.69 8.55
C VAL A 136 11.31 1.90 9.55
N LEU A 137 12.54 2.35 9.84
CA LEU A 137 13.47 1.58 10.66
C LEU A 137 13.05 1.51 12.14
N ALA A 138 12.68 2.64 12.74
CA ALA A 138 12.26 2.67 14.14
C ALA A 138 10.81 2.18 14.32
N SER A 139 9.94 2.41 13.32
CA SER A 139 8.50 2.16 13.34
C SER A 139 7.77 2.77 14.56
N THR A 140 6.84 3.70 14.32
CA THR A 140 6.14 4.38 15.41
C THR A 140 5.02 3.53 16.01
N ALA A 141 4.61 3.85 17.24
CA ALA A 141 3.40 3.27 17.83
C ALA A 141 2.14 3.60 16.99
N SER A 142 2.12 4.77 16.33
CA SER A 142 1.05 5.17 15.42
C SER A 142 0.99 4.24 14.21
N PHE A 143 2.13 4.01 13.55
CA PHE A 143 2.20 3.08 12.42
C PHE A 143 1.78 1.67 12.80
N ARG A 144 2.20 1.16 13.97
CA ARG A 144 1.75 -0.14 14.48
C ARG A 144 0.22 -0.24 14.56
N ARG A 145 -0.43 0.78 15.14
CA ARG A 145 -1.89 0.82 15.28
C ARG A 145 -2.58 0.84 13.91
N GLU A 146 -2.10 1.69 13.00
CA GLU A 146 -2.69 1.79 11.66
C GLU A 146 -2.41 0.55 10.81
N LEU A 147 -1.27 -0.11 10.95
CA LEU A 147 -1.00 -1.39 10.30
C LEU A 147 -1.99 -2.46 10.77
N ALA A 148 -2.17 -2.61 12.09
CA ALA A 148 -3.15 -3.56 12.65
C ALA A 148 -4.59 -3.22 12.26
N ARG A 149 -4.93 -1.92 12.19
CA ARG A 149 -6.25 -1.48 11.70
C ARG A 149 -6.43 -1.79 10.22
N PHE A 150 -5.41 -1.55 9.41
CA PHE A 150 -5.46 -1.74 7.95
C PHE A 150 -5.55 -3.22 7.56
N THR A 151 -4.87 -4.11 8.28
CA THR A 151 -5.02 -5.57 8.06
C THR A 151 -6.42 -6.05 8.44
N LYS A 152 -7.03 -5.49 9.49
CA LYS A 152 -8.45 -5.74 9.83
C LYS A 152 -9.42 -5.20 8.78
N LEU A 153 -9.18 -3.99 8.26
CA LEU A 153 -9.94 -3.44 7.13
C LEU A 153 -9.80 -4.34 5.90
N THR A 154 -8.59 -4.84 5.62
CA THR A 154 -8.32 -5.77 4.52
C THR A 154 -9.11 -7.06 4.69
N TRP A 155 -9.12 -7.64 5.89
CA TRP A 155 -9.87 -8.86 6.17
C TRP A 155 -11.39 -8.65 6.05
N LEU A 156 -11.94 -7.55 6.56
CA LEU A 156 -13.35 -7.23 6.37
C LEU A 156 -13.71 -6.93 4.90
N HIS A 157 -12.76 -6.39 4.13
CA HIS A 157 -12.98 -6.03 2.74
C HIS A 157 -12.90 -7.24 1.80
N ASP A 158 -11.96 -8.17 2.02
CA ASP A 158 -11.60 -9.22 1.07
C ASP A 158 -11.53 -10.63 1.69
N GLY A 159 -11.85 -10.80 2.97
CA GLY A 159 -11.68 -12.07 3.70
C GLY A 159 -12.91 -12.97 3.81
N ASP A 160 -14.07 -12.55 3.29
CA ASP A 160 -15.29 -13.38 3.31
C ASP A 160 -15.08 -14.68 2.51
N GLY A 161 -15.33 -15.83 3.14
CA GLY A 161 -15.08 -17.15 2.57
C GLY A 161 -13.59 -17.54 2.40
N LYS A 162 -12.65 -16.74 2.93
CA LYS A 162 -11.21 -16.94 2.75
C LYS A 162 -10.54 -17.47 4.01
N THR A 163 -9.36 -18.07 3.85
CA THR A 163 -8.69 -18.77 4.97
C THR A 163 -7.36 -18.15 5.37
N HIS A 164 -6.70 -17.40 4.49
CA HIS A 164 -5.39 -16.83 4.78
C HIS A 164 -5.23 -15.42 4.23
N LEU A 165 -4.31 -14.65 4.84
CA LEU A 165 -4.01 -13.28 4.48
C LEU A 165 -2.66 -13.20 3.77
N VAL A 166 -2.62 -12.54 2.63
CA VAL A 166 -1.42 -12.22 1.87
C VAL A 166 -1.15 -10.73 1.97
N ILE A 167 0.04 -10.37 2.44
CA ILE A 167 0.51 -8.99 2.57
C ILE A 167 1.73 -8.82 1.66
N LYS A 168 1.84 -7.68 0.98
CA LYS A 168 3.06 -7.30 0.26
C LYS A 168 3.41 -5.86 0.56
N ASN A 169 4.65 -5.65 0.98
CA ASN A 169 5.25 -4.33 1.16
C ASN A 169 6.77 -4.44 1.15
N SER A 170 7.42 -3.63 0.34
CA SER A 170 8.89 -3.66 0.27
C SER A 170 9.53 -3.05 1.52
N ALA A 171 8.89 -2.04 2.13
CA ALA A 171 9.35 -1.40 3.37
C ALA A 171 9.23 -2.33 4.59
N HIS A 172 8.35 -3.34 4.55
CA HIS A 172 8.24 -4.34 5.61
C HIS A 172 9.49 -5.22 5.75
N THR A 173 10.39 -5.23 4.76
CA THR A 173 11.73 -5.85 4.90
C THR A 173 12.47 -5.30 6.13
N ALA A 174 12.27 -4.02 6.47
CA ALA A 174 12.86 -3.41 7.66
C ALA A 174 11.97 -3.48 8.92
N ARG A 175 10.76 -4.06 8.81
CA ARG A 175 9.75 -4.11 9.87
C ARG A 175 9.38 -5.54 10.28
N ILE A 176 10.23 -6.52 9.97
CA ILE A 176 10.03 -7.92 10.36
C ILE A 176 9.73 -8.07 11.87
N PRO A 177 10.47 -7.42 12.80
CA PRO A 177 10.16 -7.53 14.22
C PRO A 177 8.78 -7.00 14.60
N LEU A 178 8.35 -5.89 13.98
CA LEU A 178 7.01 -5.33 14.19
C LEU A 178 5.93 -6.31 13.71
N LEU A 179 6.12 -6.90 12.53
CA LEU A 179 5.16 -7.86 11.97
C LEU A 179 5.05 -9.12 12.83
N LEU A 180 6.17 -9.66 13.32
CA LEU A 180 6.15 -10.81 14.23
C LEU A 180 5.48 -10.51 15.58
N GLN A 181 5.50 -9.25 16.04
CA GLN A 181 4.75 -8.84 17.23
C GLN A 181 3.25 -8.74 16.99
N LEU A 182 2.81 -8.43 15.77
CA LEU A 182 1.40 -8.40 15.39
C LEU A 182 0.88 -9.79 15.00
N TYR A 183 1.73 -10.59 14.37
CA TYR A 183 1.43 -11.88 13.76
C TYR A 183 2.57 -12.86 14.04
N PRO A 184 2.57 -13.54 15.20
CA PRO A 184 3.66 -14.40 15.62
C PRO A 184 3.95 -15.58 14.66
N LYS A 185 2.95 -15.99 13.87
CA LYS A 185 3.08 -17.08 12.88
C LYS A 185 3.26 -16.57 11.44
N ALA A 186 3.54 -15.27 11.25
CA ALA A 186 3.77 -14.71 9.93
C ALA A 186 4.88 -15.46 9.18
N ARG A 187 4.61 -15.78 7.91
CA ARG A 187 5.55 -16.44 7.01
C ARG A 187 6.08 -15.41 6.02
N PHE A 188 7.40 -15.29 5.90
CA PHE A 188 8.01 -14.29 5.03
C PHE A 188 8.52 -14.93 3.74
N VAL A 189 8.15 -14.35 2.60
CA VAL A 189 8.73 -14.70 1.30
C VAL A 189 9.60 -13.52 0.84
N LEU A 190 10.92 -13.72 0.89
CA LEU A 190 11.90 -12.70 0.51
C LEU A 190 12.33 -12.87 -0.94
N LEU A 191 12.00 -11.91 -1.79
CA LEU A 191 12.55 -11.86 -3.14
C LEU A 191 13.88 -11.13 -3.15
N LYS A 192 14.89 -11.82 -3.66
CA LYS A 192 16.24 -11.28 -3.88
C LYS A 192 16.49 -11.14 -5.37
N ARG A 193 17.07 -10.01 -5.73
CA ARG A 193 17.59 -9.70 -7.06
C ARG A 193 18.91 -8.97 -6.86
N ASP A 194 19.79 -9.03 -7.85
CA ASP A 194 21.02 -8.22 -7.88
C ASP A 194 20.72 -6.76 -7.42
N PRO A 195 21.40 -6.27 -6.35
CA PRO A 195 21.11 -4.95 -5.78
C PRO A 195 21.28 -3.82 -6.78
N ILE A 196 22.35 -3.85 -7.59
CA ILE A 196 22.66 -2.80 -8.55
C ILE A 196 21.58 -2.74 -9.65
N ALA A 197 21.17 -3.89 -10.17
CA ALA A 197 20.08 -3.98 -11.15
C ALA A 197 18.74 -3.51 -10.56
N SER A 198 18.44 -3.86 -9.31
CA SER A 198 17.21 -3.44 -8.63
C SER A 198 17.14 -1.93 -8.42
N ILE A 199 18.23 -1.34 -7.93
CA ILE A 199 18.36 0.12 -7.73
C ILE A 199 18.28 0.84 -9.08
N ARG A 200 19.05 0.38 -10.09
CA ARG A 200 19.02 0.96 -11.44
C ARG A 200 17.61 0.95 -12.03
N SER A 201 16.91 -0.19 -11.94
CA SER A 201 15.54 -0.31 -12.43
C SER A 201 14.59 0.62 -11.67
N LEU A 202 14.76 0.78 -10.35
CA LEU A 202 13.91 1.65 -9.55
C LEU A 202 14.10 3.12 -9.93
N VAL A 203 15.34 3.55 -10.12
CA VAL A 203 15.67 4.91 -10.57
C VAL A 203 15.02 5.20 -11.94
N GLN A 204 15.15 4.27 -12.89
CA GLN A 204 14.53 4.42 -14.22
C GLN A 204 13.00 4.56 -14.15
N VAL A 205 12.33 3.73 -13.34
CA VAL A 205 10.87 3.84 -13.15
C VAL A 205 10.51 5.19 -12.54
N LYS A 206 11.22 5.64 -11.50
CA LYS A 206 10.96 6.93 -10.87
C LYS A 206 11.19 8.10 -11.83
N GLN A 207 12.20 8.05 -12.69
CA GLN A 207 12.45 9.09 -13.69
C GLN A 207 11.33 9.16 -14.74
N ARG A 208 10.80 8.01 -15.19
CA ARG A 208 9.66 7.97 -16.11
C ARG A 208 8.38 8.55 -15.49
N LEU A 209 8.09 8.18 -14.25
CA LEU A 209 6.94 8.69 -13.51
C LEU A 209 7.07 10.20 -13.22
N GLY A 210 8.23 10.66 -12.74
CA GLY A 210 8.48 12.08 -12.49
C GLY A 210 8.48 12.95 -13.75
N GLY A 211 8.72 12.36 -14.93
CA GLY A 211 8.54 13.01 -16.23
C GLY A 211 7.08 13.12 -16.66
N ALA A 212 6.23 12.16 -16.28
CA ALA A 212 4.80 12.15 -16.59
C ALA A 212 3.98 13.09 -15.68
N ASP A 213 4.42 13.30 -14.43
CA ASP A 213 3.72 14.14 -13.45
C ASP A 213 4.06 15.64 -13.53
N GLY A 214 4.95 16.08 -14.44
CA GLY A 214 5.30 17.50 -14.63
C GLY A 214 6.05 18.17 -13.45
N ILE A 215 6.27 17.47 -12.34
CA ILE A 215 6.95 18.00 -11.14
C ILE A 215 8.47 18.14 -11.33
N SER A 216 9.03 17.64 -12.44
CA SER A 216 10.47 17.73 -12.76
C SER A 216 10.87 19.00 -13.54
N GLY A 217 9.99 20.00 -13.64
CA GLY A 217 10.27 21.24 -14.39
C GLY A 217 11.31 22.19 -13.79
N CYS A 218 11.76 21.99 -12.54
CA CYS A 218 12.55 23.01 -11.83
C CYS A 218 14.04 22.67 -11.62
N ALA A 219 14.54 21.52 -12.06
CA ALA A 219 15.92 21.09 -11.80
C ALA A 219 16.87 21.19 -13.03
N ARG A 220 16.46 21.86 -14.12
CA ARG A 220 17.26 21.95 -15.36
C ARG A 220 17.78 23.35 -15.72
N SER A 221 17.72 24.35 -14.83
CA SER A 221 18.21 25.71 -15.14
C SER A 221 19.53 26.12 -14.47
N THR A 222 20.29 25.20 -13.85
CA THR A 222 21.57 25.55 -13.19
C THR A 222 22.73 24.65 -13.62
N ALA A 223 22.85 24.40 -14.93
CA ALA A 223 24.04 23.81 -15.53
C ALA A 223 24.33 24.42 -16.91
N THR A 224 24.52 25.74 -16.93
CA THR A 224 25.29 26.44 -17.96
C THR A 224 26.04 27.56 -17.25
N GLY A 225 27.26 27.25 -16.87
CA GLY A 225 28.32 28.14 -16.43
C GLY A 225 29.61 27.48 -16.87
#